data_AF-X0PIP1-F1
#
_entry.id   AF-X0PIP1-F1
#
_cell.length_a   1.000
_cell.length_b   1.000
_cell.length_c   1.000
_cell.angle_alpha   90.00
_cell.angle_beta   90.00
_cell.angle_gamma   90.00
#
_symmetry.space_group_name_H-M   'P 1'
#
loop_
_entity.id
_entity.type
_entity.pdbx_description
1 polymer ?
#
loop_
_entity_poly.entity_id
_entity_poly.type
_entity_poly.pdbx_seq_one_letter_code
_entity_poly.pdbx_strand_id
1 'polypeptide(L)' 'MKFVYSPLHGTGKVIARRALEEAGFNNYVVVPEQTIADPEFPTTPFPNPEFPQAFDSPVSSAKRYRPIF' A
#
# COMPACT_ATOMS: atom_id res chain seq x y z
N MET A 1 7.59 0.59 14.33
CA MET A 1 6.31 0.90 13.68
C MET A 1 5.94 -0.23 12.73
N LYS A 2 4.69 -0.71 12.73
CA LYS A 2 4.17 -1.68 11.75
C LYS A 2 3.00 -1.06 11.01
N PHE A 3 3.00 -1.11 9.69
CA PHE A 3 1.95 -0.52 8.85
C PHE A 3 1.86 -1.22 7.50
N VAL A 4 0.80 -0.88 6.75
CA VAL A 4 0.57 -1.33 5.39
C VAL A 4 0.82 -0.16 4.44
N TYR A 5 1.52 -0.43 3.35
CA TYR A 5 1.74 0.51 2.26
C TYR A 5 1.05 0.01 0.99
N SER A 6 0.37 0.90 0.28
CA SER A 6 -0.13 0.63 -1.06
C SER A 6 0.27 1.76 -2.00
N PRO A 7 0.87 1.45 -3.17
CA PRO A 7 1.12 2.44 -4.20
C PRO A 7 -0.11 2.68 -5.08
N LEU A 8 -1.24 1.98 -4.85
CA LEU A 8 -2.48 2.08 -5.63
C LEU A 8 -2.26 1.95 -7.15
N HIS A 9 -1.45 0.97 -7.60
CA HIS A 9 -1.02 0.83 -9.00
C HIS A 9 -0.21 2.01 -9.59
N GLY A 10 0.12 3.01 -8.77
CA GLY A 10 0.98 4.12 -9.16
C GLY A 10 2.46 3.79 -9.16
N THR A 11 3.27 4.77 -9.56
CA THR A 11 4.73 4.66 -9.68
C THR A 11 5.46 4.70 -8.33
N GLY A 12 4.75 4.96 -7.24
CA GLY A 12 5.33 5.19 -5.92
C GLY A 12 6.07 3.99 -5.30
N LYS A 13 5.83 2.75 -5.76
CA LYS A 13 6.39 1.53 -5.15
C LYS A 13 7.90 1.59 -4.96
N VAL A 14 8.64 1.95 -6.01
CA VAL A 14 10.12 1.89 -5.98
C VAL A 14 10.68 2.94 -5.02
N ILE A 15 10.22 4.19 -5.16
CA ILE A 15 10.73 5.32 -4.37
C ILE A 15 10.31 5.20 -2.90
N ALA A 16 9.04 4.86 -2.64
CA ALA A 16 8.53 4.73 -1.28
C ALA A 16 9.22 3.60 -0.52
N ARG A 17 9.42 2.42 -1.16
CA ARG A 17 10.15 1.32 -0.52
C ARG A 17 11.57 1.72 -0.14
N ARG A 18 12.30 2.35 -1.07
CA ARG A 18 13.65 2.84 -0.82
C ARG A 18 13.68 3.84 0.33
N ALA A 19 12.80 4.84 0.31
CA ALA A 19 12.73 5.85 1.36
C ALA A 19 12.37 5.24 2.73
N LEU A 20 11.46 4.27 2.78
CA LEU A 20 11.09 3.56 4.00
C LEU A 20 12.25 2.73 4.55
N GLU A 21 12.93 1.97 3.69
CA GLU A 21 14.09 1.14 4.06
C GLU A 21 15.26 2.01 4.54
N GLU A 22 15.58 3.11 3.83
CA GLU A 22 16.62 4.07 4.22
C GLU A 22 16.29 4.80 5.53
N ALA A 23 15.01 5.03 5.82
CA ALA A 23 14.55 5.60 7.10
C ALA A 23 14.45 4.56 8.24
N GLY A 24 14.86 3.30 8.01
CA GLY A 24 14.87 2.25 9.02
C GLY A 24 13.52 1.56 9.26
N PHE A 25 12.52 1.81 8.41
CA PHE A 25 11.24 1.10 8.45
C PHE A 25 11.37 -0.25 7.72
N ASN A 26 11.75 -1.29 8.45
CA ASN A 26 11.91 -2.64 7.90
C ASN A 26 10.71 -3.55 8.13
N ASN A 27 9.66 -3.05 8.80
CA ASN A 27 8.55 -3.85 9.30
C ASN A 27 7.21 -3.34 8.75
N TYR A 28 7.08 -3.33 7.43
CA TYR A 28 5.85 -2.95 6.74
C TYR A 28 5.46 -4.01 5.71
N VAL A 29 4.16 -4.07 5.40
CA VAL A 29 3.62 -4.96 4.36
C VAL A 29 3.17 -4.12 3.18
N VAL A 30 3.46 -4.57 1.97
CA VAL A 30 2.93 -3.94 0.76
C VAL A 30 1.69 -4.73 0.31
N VAL A 31 0.60 -4.04 -0.05
CA VAL A 31 -0.63 -4.64 -0.57
C VAL A 31 -0.35 -5.30 -1.94
N PRO A 32 -0.22 -6.64 -2.03
CA PRO A 32 0.28 -7.33 -3.23
C PRO A 32 -0.50 -6.97 -4.50
N GLU A 33 -1.83 -6.91 -4.38
CA GLU A 33 -2.79 -6.66 -5.46
C GLU A 33 -2.61 -5.29 -6.10
N GLN A 34 -2.05 -4.32 -5.37
CA GLN A 34 -1.87 -2.94 -5.81
C GLN A 34 -0.41 -2.60 -6.13
N THR A 35 0.48 -3.59 -6.22
CA THR A 35 1.93 -3.35 -6.43
C THR A 35 2.41 -3.33 -7.87
N ILE A 36 1.58 -3.76 -8.82
CA ILE A 36 1.88 -3.70 -10.24
C ILE A 36 1.44 -2.32 -10.72
N ALA A 37 2.37 -1.59 -11.33
CA ALA A 37 2.05 -0.29 -11.92
C ALA A 37 1.15 -0.52 -13.14
N ASP A 38 -0.05 0.06 -13.11
CA ASP A 38 -1.10 -0.18 -14.10
C ASP A 38 -1.97 1.07 -14.26
N PRO A 39 -2.00 1.71 -15.43
CA PRO A 39 -2.79 2.93 -15.66
C PRO A 39 -4.30 2.70 -15.61
N GLU A 40 -4.78 1.46 -15.66
CA GLU A 40 -6.21 1.14 -15.58
C GLU A 40 -6.71 1.00 -14.14
N PHE A 41 -5.81 1.04 -13.15
CA PHE A 41 -6.13 0.96 -11.72
C PHE A 41 -7.16 -0.14 -11.37
N PRO A 42 -6.90 -1.41 -11.74
CA PRO A 42 -7.93 -2.45 -11.80
C PRO A 42 -8.58 -2.80 -10.46
N THR A 43 -7.96 -2.42 -9.34
CA THR A 43 -8.50 -2.66 -7.99
C THR A 43 -8.94 -1.39 -7.26
N THR A 44 -8.79 -0.22 -7.89
CA THR A 44 -9.04 1.07 -7.26
C THR A 44 -9.82 1.99 -8.22
N PRO A 45 -11.17 1.94 -8.22
CA PRO A 45 -11.99 2.73 -9.14
C PRO A 45 -11.72 4.24 -9.06
N PHE A 46 -11.29 4.71 -7.88
CA PHE A 46 -10.83 6.08 -7.65
C PHE A 46 -9.42 6.04 -7.09
N PRO A 47 -8.37 6.04 -7.93
CA PRO A 47 -6.96 5.92 -7.52
C PRO A 47 -6.42 7.20 -6.91
N ASN A 48 -7.18 7.80 -6.00
CA ASN A 48 -6.84 9.02 -5.28
C ASN A 48 -7.07 8.76 -3.78
N PRO A 49 -6.04 8.88 -2.92
CA PRO A 49 -6.15 8.66 -1.47
C PRO A 49 -7.07 9.67 -0.75
N GLU A 50 -7.58 10.69 -1.42
CA GLU A 50 -8.64 11.56 -0.87
C GLU A 50 -10.00 10.84 -0.78
N PHE A 51 -10.20 9.76 -1.56
CA PHE A 51 -11.39 8.94 -1.48
C PHE A 51 -11.20 7.80 -0.48
N PRO A 52 -12.06 7.66 0.56
CA PRO A 52 -11.94 6.59 1.54
C PRO A 52 -11.90 5.18 0.94
N GLN A 53 -12.61 4.96 -0.17
CA GLN A 53 -12.68 3.70 -0.89
C GLN A 53 -11.30 3.23 -1.42
N ALA A 54 -10.36 4.16 -1.65
CA ALA A 54 -8.99 3.80 -2.02
C ALA A 54 -8.28 2.97 -0.93
N PHE A 55 -8.76 3.03 0.32
CA PHE A 55 -8.19 2.32 1.46
C PHE A 55 -8.88 1.00 1.80
N ASP A 56 -9.92 0.56 1.09
CA ASP A 56 -10.62 -0.69 1.40
C ASP A 56 -9.68 -1.91 1.37
N SER A 57 -8.87 -2.04 0.32
CA SER A 57 -7.88 -3.10 0.18
C SER A 57 -6.71 -2.98 1.18
N PRO A 58 -6.09 -1.80 1.37
CA PRO A 58 -5.10 -1.59 2.44
C PRO A 58 -5.59 -1.90 3.85
N VAL A 59 -6.83 -1.51 4.20
CA VAL A 59 -7.43 -1.78 5.52
C VAL A 59 -7.72 -3.27 5.68
N SER A 60 -8.24 -3.93 4.63
CA SER A 60 -8.42 -5.38 4.63
C SER A 60 -7.09 -6.11 4.82
N SER A 61 -6.04 -5.68 4.12
CA SER A 61 -4.68 -6.19 4.28
C SER A 61 -4.18 -5.99 5.72
N ALA A 62 -4.35 -4.81 6.31
CA ALA A 62 -3.94 -4.54 7.68
C ALA A 62 -4.66 -5.46 8.70
N LYS A 63 -5.93 -5.77 8.47
CA LYS A 63 -6.69 -6.75 9.28
C LYS A 63 -6.17 -8.18 9.10
N ARG A 64 -5.82 -8.57 7.87
CA ARG A 64 -5.27 -9.90 7.55
C ARG A 64 -3.87 -10.10 8.14
N TYR A 65 -3.01 -9.09 8.00
CA TYR A 65 -1.65 -9.08 8.52
C TYR A 65 -1.57 -8.59 9.97
N ARG A 66 -2.72 -8.59 10.69
CA ARG A 66 -2.85 -8.11 12.07
C ARG A 66 -1.56 -8.42 12.82
N PRO A 67 -0.75 -7.41 13.16
CA PRO A 67 0.31 -7.62 14.12
C PRO A 67 -0.39 -8.12 15.37
N ILE A 68 -0.11 -9.35 15.78
CA ILE A 68 -0.53 -9.86 17.08
C ILE A 68 -0.02 -8.82 18.09
N PHE A 69 -0.94 -8.27 18.88
CA PHE A 69 -0.64 -7.29 19.93
C PHE A 69 0.34 -7.89 20.93
#